data_AF-A0A0N0V1A5-F1
#
_entry.id   AF-A0A0N0V1A5-F1
#
_cell.length_a   1.000
_cell.length_b   1.000
_cell.length_c   1.000
_cell.angle_alpha   90.00
_cell.angle_beta   90.00
_cell.angle_gamma   90.00
#
_symmetry.space_group_name_H-M   'P 1'
#
loop_
_entity.id
_entity.type
_entity.pdbx_description
1 polymer ?
#
loop_
_entity_poly.entity_id
_entity_poly.type
_entity_poly.pdbx_seq_one_letter_code
_entity_poly.pdbx_strand_id
1 'polypeptide(L)'
;MNTKHFNPETLRQDFLKISQNQLAVDQAVTFITQWLNNPFFSDQHESILAHIEHKKTDLLLDAFYQNLPFGTGGRRGRVGYGPNRINLATVALSVQGHCNYLKNKYDSKDQPIVIVAFDV
;
A
#
# COMPACT_ATOMS: atom_id res chain seq x y z
N MET A 1 21.47 13.28 -1.43
CA MET A 1 20.24 13.73 -0.73
C MET A 1 20.26 13.13 0.67
N ASN A 2 20.12 13.97 1.68
CA ASN A 2 20.45 13.67 3.07
C ASN A 2 19.31 12.87 3.72
N THR A 3 19.41 11.53 3.74
CA THR A 3 18.52 10.66 4.52
C THR A 3 18.79 10.90 6.01
N LYS A 4 18.19 11.94 6.57
CA LYS A 4 18.05 12.07 8.03
C LYS A 4 17.08 10.98 8.51
N HIS A 5 17.69 9.81 8.72
CA HIS A 5 17.33 8.64 9.50
C HIS A 5 15.83 8.37 9.72
N PHE A 6 15.16 7.89 8.67
CA PHE A 6 14.11 6.90 8.90
C PHE A 6 14.71 5.73 9.70
N ASN A 7 14.23 5.54 10.93
CA ASN A 7 14.59 4.41 11.78
C ASN A 7 13.35 3.53 11.99
N PRO A 8 13.30 2.33 11.38
CA PRO A 8 12.18 1.41 11.52
C PRO A 8 11.86 1.06 12.98
N GLU A 9 12.86 0.96 13.85
CA GLU A 9 12.67 0.58 15.24
C GLU A 9 12.06 1.71 16.06
N THR A 10 12.48 2.96 15.82
CA THR A 10 11.82 4.12 16.45
C THR A 10 10.35 4.21 16.04
N LEU A 11 10.05 4.02 14.75
CA LEU A 11 8.68 4.03 14.26
C LEU A 11 7.83 2.88 14.84
N ARG A 12 8.42 1.69 14.99
CA ARG A 12 7.79 0.55 15.67
C ARG A 12 7.37 0.92 17.09
N GLN A 13 8.28 1.50 17.87
CA GLN A 13 7.98 1.91 19.24
C GLN A 13 6.88 2.97 19.30
N ASP A 14 6.83 3.88 18.33
CA ASP A 14 5.75 4.86 18.24
C ASP A 14 4.40 4.23 17.90
N PHE A 15 4.33 3.22 17.03
CA PHE A 15 3.10 2.48 16.77
C PHE A 15 2.63 1.62 17.96
N LEU A 16 3.56 1.02 18.72
CA LEU A 16 3.22 0.22 19.91
C LEU A 16 2.58 1.06 21.03
N LYS A 17 2.74 2.39 21.00
CA LYS A 17 2.05 3.29 21.94
C LYS A 17 0.56 3.43 21.64
N ILE A 18 0.13 3.19 20.40
CA ILE A 18 -1.25 3.40 19.94
C ILE A 18 -1.98 2.11 19.57
N SER A 19 -1.27 0.98 19.46
CA SER A 19 -1.85 -0.31 19.06
C SER A 19 -1.21 -1.48 19.82
N GLN A 20 -2.05 -2.37 20.33
CA GLN A 20 -1.62 -3.64 20.95
C GLN A 20 -1.46 -4.77 19.91
N ASN A 21 -1.89 -4.55 18.66
CA ASN A 21 -1.78 -5.56 17.61
C ASN A 21 -0.37 -5.56 17.01
N GLN A 22 0.50 -6.43 17.54
CA GLN A 22 1.90 -6.52 17.13
C GLN A 22 2.06 -6.90 15.65
N LEU A 23 1.19 -7.77 15.13
CA LEU A 23 1.20 -8.15 13.71
C LEU A 23 0.95 -6.93 12.80
N ALA A 24 -0.06 -6.12 13.13
CA ALA A 24 -0.37 -4.91 12.37
C ALA A 24 0.77 -3.90 12.41
N VAL A 25 1.44 -3.76 13.57
CA VAL A 25 2.62 -2.89 13.71
C VAL A 25 3.77 -3.39 12.85
N ASP A 26 4.09 -4.68 12.91
CA ASP A 26 5.16 -5.31 12.13
C ASP A 26 4.93 -5.13 10.63
N GLN A 27 3.68 -5.33 10.19
CA GLN A 27 3.26 -5.13 8.81
C GLN A 27 3.42 -3.66 8.40
N ALA A 28 2.96 -2.71 9.21
CA ALA A 28 3.06 -1.29 8.88
C ALA A 28 4.51 -0.82 8.72
N VAL A 29 5.40 -1.22 9.64
CA VAL A 29 6.83 -0.88 9.56
C VAL A 29 7.46 -1.51 8.31
N THR A 30 7.12 -2.77 8.01
CA THR A 30 7.61 -3.47 6.82
C THR A 30 7.19 -2.75 5.55
N PHE A 31 5.90 -2.43 5.41
CA PHE A 31 5.39 -1.78 4.22
C PHE A 31 5.91 -0.34 4.06
N ILE A 32 6.02 0.44 5.13
CA ILE A 32 6.63 1.79 5.06
C ILE A 32 8.08 1.71 4.59
N THR A 33 8.84 0.75 5.12
CA THR A 33 10.24 0.54 4.72
C THR A 33 10.34 0.19 3.24
N GLN A 34 9.48 -0.71 2.76
CA GLN A 34 9.42 -1.07 1.33
C GLN A 34 9.02 0.12 0.46
N TRP A 35 8.06 0.94 0.93
CA TRP A 35 7.58 2.12 0.21
C TRP A 35 8.69 3.16 0.05
N LEU A 36 9.40 3.46 1.14
CA LEU A 36 10.51 4.42 1.17
C LEU A 36 11.75 3.94 0.40
N ASN A 37 11.92 2.62 0.23
CA ASN A 37 13.04 2.05 -0.53
C ASN A 37 12.72 1.82 -2.01
N ASN A 38 11.48 2.04 -2.44
CA ASN A 38 11.07 1.80 -3.82
C ASN A 38 10.98 3.13 -4.59
N PRO A 39 11.80 3.33 -5.65
CA PRO A 39 11.81 4.56 -6.45
C PRO A 39 10.46 4.89 -7.11
N PHE A 40 9.60 3.88 -7.33
CA PHE A 40 8.26 4.07 -7.88
C PHE A 40 7.38 4.99 -7.02
N PHE A 41 7.66 5.08 -5.71
CA PHE A 41 6.93 5.92 -4.76
C PHE A 41 7.71 7.17 -4.32
N SER A 42 8.75 7.55 -5.07
CA SER A 42 9.63 8.68 -4.70
C SER A 42 8.89 10.01 -4.57
N ASP A 43 7.81 10.20 -5.32
CA ASP A 43 6.89 11.33 -5.22
C ASP A 43 6.18 11.42 -3.85
N GLN A 44 6.05 10.30 -3.14
CA GLN A 44 5.38 10.20 -1.85
C GLN A 44 6.36 10.21 -0.66
N HIS A 45 7.65 10.02 -0.90
CA HIS A 45 8.65 9.85 0.16
C HIS A 45 8.71 11.05 1.10
N GLU A 46 8.73 12.27 0.56
CA GLU A 46 8.77 13.50 1.37
C GLU A 46 7.56 13.59 2.31
N SER A 47 6.35 13.33 1.79
CA SER A 47 5.14 13.35 2.59
C SER A 47 5.14 12.29 3.70
N ILE A 48 5.60 11.07 3.39
CA ILE A 48 5.68 9.99 4.38
C ILE A 48 6.69 10.35 5.47
N LEU A 49 7.88 10.83 5.10
CA LEU A 49 8.92 11.23 6.05
C LEU A 49 8.48 12.40 6.94
N ALA A 50 7.83 13.42 6.37
CA ALA A 50 7.27 14.52 7.14
C ALA A 50 6.20 14.03 8.14
N HIS A 51 5.33 13.10 7.73
CA HIS A 51 4.33 12.53 8.64
C HIS A 51 4.94 11.66 9.74
N ILE A 52 6.07 11.00 9.48
CA ILE A 52 6.84 10.29 10.51
C ILE A 52 7.42 11.31 11.51
N GLU A 53 8.06 12.38 11.02
CA GLU A 53 8.63 13.44 11.86
C GLU A 53 7.58 14.12 12.74
N HIS A 54 6.41 14.40 12.18
CA HIS A 54 5.28 15.00 12.88
C HIS A 54 4.42 14.00 13.68
N LYS A 55 4.89 12.76 13.86
CA LYS A 55 4.24 11.70 14.64
C LYS A 55 2.76 11.50 14.27
N LYS A 56 2.43 11.49 12.98
CA LYS A 56 1.09 11.16 12.48
C LYS A 56 0.87 9.64 12.51
N THR A 57 1.10 9.03 13.67
CA THR A 57 1.16 7.57 13.86
C THR A 57 -0.14 6.88 13.50
N ASP A 58 -1.29 7.43 13.86
CA ASP A 58 -2.61 6.84 13.53
C ASP A 58 -2.82 6.75 12.01
N LEU A 59 -2.49 7.83 11.30
CA LEU A 59 -2.63 7.91 9.85
C LEU A 59 -1.67 6.96 9.14
N LEU A 60 -0.41 6.91 9.59
CA LEU A 60 0.62 6.03 9.02
C LEU A 60 0.28 4.56 9.31
N LEU A 61 -0.11 4.22 10.53
CA LEU A 61 -0.51 2.87 10.90
C LEU A 61 -1.70 2.43 10.02
N ASP A 62 -2.75 3.23 9.94
CA ASP A 62 -3.93 2.92 9.10
C ASP A 62 -3.58 2.79 7.60
N ALA A 63 -2.68 3.61 7.07
CA ALA A 63 -2.29 3.54 5.66
C ALA A 63 -1.45 2.30 5.31
N PHE A 64 -0.73 1.75 6.29
CA PHE A 64 0.30 0.74 6.04
C PHE A 64 0.09 -0.60 6.75
N TYR A 65 -0.86 -0.77 7.67
CA TYR A 65 -0.97 -2.05 8.40
C TYR A 65 -1.43 -3.24 7.54
N GLN A 66 -2.04 -3.01 6.38
CA GLN A 66 -2.52 -4.08 5.51
C GLN A 66 -2.56 -3.65 4.04
N ASN A 67 -2.77 -4.62 3.16
CA ASN A 67 -3.22 -4.35 1.80
C ASN A 67 -4.71 -4.00 1.79
N LEU A 68 -5.11 -3.08 0.90
CA LEU A 68 -6.51 -2.70 0.73
C LEU A 68 -7.35 -3.94 0.39
N PRO A 69 -8.31 -4.34 1.25
CA PRO A 69 -9.05 -5.57 1.09
C PRO A 69 -9.99 -5.52 -0.13
N PHE A 70 -10.23 -6.68 -0.72
CA PHE A 70 -11.22 -6.83 -1.79
C PHE A 70 -12.57 -7.19 -1.16
N GLY A 71 -13.58 -6.33 -1.33
CA GLY A 71 -14.95 -6.57 -0.86
C GLY A 71 -15.89 -7.05 -1.97
N THR A 72 -17.17 -7.20 -1.65
CA THR A 72 -18.22 -7.58 -2.63
C THR A 72 -18.33 -6.59 -3.79
N GLY A 73 -18.06 -5.30 -3.54
CA GLY A 73 -18.03 -4.23 -4.54
C GLY A 73 -16.64 -3.90 -5.09
N GLY A 74 -15.68 -4.83 -5.01
CA GLY A 74 -14.29 -4.59 -5.42
C GLY A 74 -13.42 -3.99 -4.32
N ARG A 75 -12.23 -3.49 -4.69
CA ARG A 75 -11.38 -2.69 -3.78
C ARG A 75 -11.95 -1.28 -3.68
N ARG A 76 -12.28 -0.87 -2.45
CA ARG A 76 -12.75 0.49 -2.14
C ARG A 76 -12.01 0.98 -0.89
N GLY A 77 -11.63 2.24 -0.87
CA GLY A 77 -10.87 2.81 0.24
C GLY A 77 -10.51 4.26 0.01
N ARG A 78 -9.84 4.86 0.99
CA ARG A 78 -9.35 6.24 0.92
C ARG A 78 -8.24 6.34 -0.13
N VAL A 79 -8.18 7.47 -0.83
CA VAL A 79 -7.06 7.78 -1.74
C VAL A 79 -5.85 8.25 -0.94
N GLY A 80 -4.64 7.82 -1.33
CA GLY A 80 -3.39 8.24 -0.69
C GLY A 80 -2.26 7.24 -0.81
N TYR A 81 -1.16 7.49 -0.12
CA TYR A 81 -0.01 6.59 -0.08
C TYR A 81 -0.25 5.35 0.80
N GLY A 82 0.50 4.29 0.53
CA GLY A 82 0.47 3.06 1.30
C GLY A 82 -0.47 1.99 0.73
N PRO A 83 -0.29 0.74 1.18
CA PRO A 83 -1.00 -0.43 0.65
C PRO A 83 -2.48 -0.46 1.04
N ASN A 84 -2.91 0.23 2.11
CA ASN A 84 -4.31 0.32 2.53
C ASN A 84 -5.02 1.56 1.95
N ARG A 85 -4.65 1.97 0.73
CA ARG A 85 -5.23 3.12 0.01
C ARG A 85 -5.49 2.79 -1.45
N ILE A 86 -6.40 3.54 -2.06
CA ILE A 86 -6.52 3.61 -3.52
C ILE A 86 -5.40 4.52 -4.04
N ASN A 87 -4.50 3.95 -4.84
CA ASN A 87 -3.44 4.65 -5.55
C ASN A 87 -3.02 3.83 -6.78
N LEU A 88 -2.09 4.37 -7.56
CA LEU A 88 -1.62 3.73 -8.79
C LEU A 88 -1.14 2.30 -8.55
N ALA A 89 -0.40 2.03 -7.46
CA ALA A 89 0.11 0.70 -7.17
C ALA A 89 -1.00 -0.28 -6.78
N THR A 90 -1.96 0.11 -5.93
CA THR A 90 -3.03 -0.80 -5.51
C THR A 90 -4.01 -1.12 -6.63
N VAL A 91 -4.26 -0.17 -7.54
CA VAL A 91 -5.00 -0.40 -8.78
C VAL A 91 -4.21 -1.33 -9.71
N ALA A 92 -2.92 -1.07 -9.92
CA ALA A 92 -2.06 -1.92 -10.75
C ALA A 92 -1.99 -3.36 -10.22
N LEU A 93 -1.92 -3.56 -8.90
CA LEU A 93 -1.96 -4.88 -8.28
C LEU A 93 -3.28 -5.62 -8.55
N SER A 94 -4.41 -4.92 -8.56
CA SER A 94 -5.70 -5.52 -8.94
C SER A 94 -5.71 -5.96 -10.40
N VAL A 95 -5.23 -5.10 -11.30
CA VAL A 95 -5.12 -5.42 -12.74
C VAL A 95 -4.19 -6.60 -12.97
N GLN A 96 -3.01 -6.60 -12.33
CA GLN A 96 -2.04 -7.69 -12.43
C GLN A 96 -2.63 -9.01 -11.90
N GLY A 97 -3.37 -8.98 -10.79
CA GLY A 97 -4.09 -10.13 -10.28
C GLY A 97 -5.10 -10.68 -11.29
N HIS A 98 -5.85 -9.80 -11.97
CA HIS A 98 -6.78 -10.19 -13.03
C HIS A 98 -6.06 -10.80 -14.24
N CYS A 99 -4.95 -10.20 -14.69
CA CYS A 99 -4.13 -10.76 -15.77
C CYS A 99 -3.61 -12.16 -15.42
N ASN A 100 -3.14 -12.36 -14.18
CA ASN A 100 -2.67 -13.67 -13.72
C ASN A 100 -3.81 -14.70 -13.68
N TYR A 101 -4.99 -14.29 -13.22
CA TYR A 101 -6.18 -15.14 -13.24
C TYR A 101 -6.54 -15.59 -14.66
N LEU A 102 -6.58 -14.66 -15.62
CA LEU A 102 -6.91 -14.98 -17.02
C LEU A 102 -5.90 -15.95 -17.62
N LYS A 103 -4.60 -15.72 -17.40
CA LYS A 103 -3.52 -16.61 -17.88
C LYS A 103 -3.60 -18.02 -17.29
N ASN A 104 -4.10 -18.16 -16.06
CA ASN A 104 -4.26 -19.46 -15.41
C ASN A 104 -5.56 -20.16 -15.82
N LYS A 105 -6.59 -19.40 -16.20
CA LYS A 105 -7.93 -19.91 -16.48
C LYS A 105 -8.10 -20.32 -17.95
N TYR A 106 -7.41 -19.65 -18.85
CA TYR A 106 -7.57 -19.79 -20.30
C TYR A 106 -6.24 -20.14 -20.96
N ASP A 107 -6.30 -20.96 -22.00
CA ASP A 107 -5.15 -21.23 -22.85
C ASP A 107 -4.91 -20.08 -23.83
N SER A 108 -3.70 -20.01 -24.40
CA SER A 108 -3.32 -18.95 -25.34
C SER A 108 -4.21 -18.88 -26.60
N LYS A 109 -4.94 -19.96 -26.91
CA LYS A 109 -5.86 -20.04 -28.05
C LYS A 109 -7.24 -19.45 -27.78
N ASP A 110 -7.63 -19.28 -26.51
CA ASP A 110 -8.98 -18.82 -26.13
C ASP A 110 -9.18 -17.32 -26.37
N GLN A 111 -8.08 -16.55 -26.54
CA GLN A 111 -8.08 -15.11 -26.85
C GLN A 111 -9.08 -14.28 -26.02
N PRO A 112 -8.96 -14.28 -24.68
CA PRO A 112 -9.91 -13.58 -23.83
C PRO A 112 -9.93 -12.07 -24.10
N ILE A 113 -11.12 -11.51 -24.23
CA ILE A 113 -11.34 -10.07 -24.43
C ILE A 113 -11.61 -9.42 -23.07
N VAL A 114 -10.94 -8.31 -22.79
CA VAL A 114 -11.13 -7.51 -21.57
C VAL A 114 -11.78 -6.18 -21.94
N ILE A 115 -12.86 -5.85 -21.24
CA ILE A 115 -13.56 -4.56 -21.38
C ILE A 115 -13.21 -3.71 -20.16
N VAL A 116 -12.79 -2.47 -20.40
CA VAL A 116 -12.50 -1.48 -19.36
C VAL A 116 -13.57 -0.38 -19.42
N ALA A 117 -14.19 -0.11 -18.28
CA ALA A 117 -15.21 0.92 -18.13
C ALA A 117 -15.00 1.68 -16.82
N PHE A 118 -15.48 2.92 -16.76
CA PHE A 118 -15.47 3.76 -15.56
C PHE A 118 -16.78 4.57 -15.49
N ASP A 119 -17.09 5.06 -14.30
CA ASP A 119 -18.20 5.97 -14.01
C ASP A 119 -17.66 7.36 -13.62
N VAL A 120 -18.45 8.42 -13.79
CA VAL A 120 -18.05 9.83 -13.57
C VAL A 120 -18.45 10.39 -12.21
#